data_AF-A0A8X6KDC6-F1
#
_entry.id   AF-A0A8X6KDC6-F1
#
_cell.length_a   1.000
_cell.length_b   1.000
_cell.length_c   1.000
_cell.angle_alpha   90.00
_cell.angle_beta   90.00
_cell.angle_gamma   90.00
#
_symmetry.space_group_name_H-M   'P 1'
#
loop_
_entity.id
_entity.type
_entity.pdbx_description
1 polymer ?
#
loop_
_entity_poly.entity_id
_entity_poly.type
_entity_poly.pdbx_seq_one_letter_code
_entity_poly.pdbx_strand_id
1 'polypeptide(L)'
;MFHPVQGDADETSLVGTVVHFGETLLQLEPFSIHVRTVPIKDQVIQLHFNKPPFRVIQHYLSAHTLSICLEQDHWASTGDKLCSFHGQKGVLRLMKTLPLLDERIQPDLLVNPYSLFRMTPGQILEGVTRGEGRDAQTVRNTDGQIVPDAKAFYAKTFYFPIAYWSSEHFYAPSECTMDKILHQAVKGRSRGGGMRLGNMELFNGLRGNGLAACFEEKFFEHGDRIPNEHNPTISLPKSVELVKEDARFFKCHLKYQANSSVIMRK
;
A
#
# COMPACT_ATOMS: atom_id res chain seq x y z
N MET A 1 18.38 13.77 -26.34
CA MET A 1 18.39 12.33 -26.63
C MET A 1 18.07 11.56 -25.37
N PHE A 2 17.44 10.40 -25.49
CA PHE A 2 17.19 9.49 -24.37
C PHE A 2 17.88 8.16 -24.64
N HIS A 3 18.65 7.68 -23.67
CA HIS A 3 19.35 6.40 -23.70
C HIS A 3 18.72 5.47 -22.65
N PRO A 4 17.79 4.57 -23.05
CA PRO A 4 17.18 3.63 -22.12
C PRO A 4 18.19 2.59 -21.65
N VAL A 5 18.00 2.06 -20.43
CA VAL A 5 18.67 0.83 -20.01
C VAL A 5 18.23 -0.32 -20.91
N GLN A 6 19.18 -1.14 -21.35
CA GLN A 6 18.91 -2.32 -22.16
C GLN A 6 18.75 -3.54 -21.25
N GLY A 7 17.64 -4.27 -21.40
CA GLY A 7 17.35 -5.48 -20.62
C GLY A 7 16.47 -5.20 -19.39
N ASP A 8 16.54 -6.11 -18.42
CA ASP A 8 15.83 -5.98 -17.15
C ASP A 8 16.54 -4.96 -16.26
N ALA A 9 15.77 -4.09 -15.60
CA ALA A 9 16.33 -3.14 -14.67
C ALA A 9 16.80 -3.85 -13.38
N ASP A 10 18.10 -3.77 -13.10
CA ASP A 10 18.74 -4.25 -11.87
C ASP A 10 18.29 -3.46 -10.62
N GLU A 11 18.77 -3.86 -9.43
CA GLU A 11 18.52 -3.21 -8.11
C GLU A 11 18.65 -1.68 -8.12
N THR A 12 19.46 -1.13 -9.03
CA THR A 12 19.70 0.31 -9.20
C THR A 12 18.47 1.11 -9.64
N SER A 13 17.40 0.43 -10.07
CA SER A 13 16.13 1.06 -10.46
C SER A 13 16.25 2.04 -11.64
N LEU A 14 17.36 2.01 -12.38
CA LEU A 14 17.65 2.96 -13.46
C LEU A 14 16.81 2.65 -14.71
N VAL A 15 16.07 3.64 -15.20
CA VAL A 15 15.26 3.54 -16.44
C VAL A 15 16.10 3.92 -17.65
N GLY A 16 16.92 4.96 -17.51
CA GLY A 16 17.74 5.48 -18.59
C GLY A 16 18.25 6.89 -18.31
N THR A 17 19.04 7.41 -19.24
CA THR A 17 19.69 8.71 -19.14
C THR A 17 19.18 9.64 -20.23
N VAL A 18 18.73 10.84 -19.85
CA VAL A 18 18.40 11.92 -20.78
C VAL A 18 19.61 12.84 -20.90
N VAL A 19 20.03 13.08 -22.14
CA VAL A 19 21.14 13.98 -22.49
C VAL A 19 20.62 15.09 -23.38
N HIS A 20 20.82 16.33 -22.98
CA HIS A 20 20.47 17.53 -23.73
C HIS A 20 21.73 18.17 -24.34
N PHE A 21 21.68 18.54 -25.62
CA PHE A 21 22.83 19.12 -26.34
C PHE A 21 22.69 20.63 -26.60
N GLY A 22 21.72 21.30 -25.98
CA GLY A 22 21.52 22.74 -26.10
C GLY A 22 22.29 23.55 -25.06
N GLU A 23 22.36 24.86 -25.28
CA GLU A 23 23.05 25.81 -24.38
C GLU A 23 22.29 26.03 -23.05
N THR A 24 21.02 25.63 -23.00
CA THR A 24 20.16 25.77 -21.82
C THR A 24 20.25 24.57 -20.88
N LEU A 25 20.04 24.82 -19.59
CA LEU A 25 19.92 23.76 -18.58
C LEU A 25 18.76 22.82 -18.91
N LEU A 26 18.99 21.51 -18.78
CA LEU A 26 17.92 20.54 -18.92
C LEU A 26 17.08 20.52 -17.64
N GLN A 27 15.82 20.93 -17.75
CA GLN A 27 14.83 20.77 -16.68
C GLN A 27 13.87 19.65 -17.07
N LEU A 28 13.70 18.68 -16.17
CA LEU A 28 12.77 17.57 -16.33
C LEU A 28 11.79 17.57 -15.16
N GLU A 29 10.51 17.67 -15.48
CA GLU A 29 9.43 17.52 -14.53
C GLU A 29 8.75 16.16 -14.76
N PRO A 30 8.91 15.18 -13.86
CA PRO A 30 8.27 13.89 -14.03
C PRO A 30 6.76 14.02 -13.82
N PHE A 31 5.98 13.67 -14.85
CA PHE A 31 4.52 13.52 -14.72
C PHE A 31 4.12 12.35 -13.82
N SER A 32 5.02 11.39 -13.63
CA SER A 32 4.82 10.22 -12.77
C SER A 32 5.67 10.34 -11.50
N ILE A 33 4.98 10.24 -10.38
CA ILE A 33 5.51 10.13 -9.02
C ILE A 33 6.40 8.90 -8.78
N HIS A 34 6.32 7.92 -9.68
CA HIS A 34 7.11 6.69 -9.60
C HIS A 34 8.47 6.88 -10.26
N VAL A 35 8.73 8.03 -10.89
CA VAL A 35 10.01 8.37 -11.49
C VAL A 35 10.70 9.40 -10.62
N ARG A 36 11.91 9.09 -10.18
CA ARG A 36 12.84 10.02 -9.55
C ARG A 36 13.88 10.47 -10.57
N THR A 37 14.09 11.77 -10.67
CA THR A 37 15.14 12.37 -11.50
C THR A 37 16.38 12.63 -10.64
N VAL A 38 17.54 12.18 -11.10
CA VAL A 38 18.84 12.47 -10.47
C VAL A 38 19.70 13.24 -11.47
N PRO A 39 19.94 14.55 -11.25
CA PRO A 39 20.85 15.31 -12.11
C PRO A 39 22.29 14.89 -11.83
N ILE A 40 23.03 14.51 -12.87
CA ILE A 40 24.48 14.25 -12.79
C ILE A 40 25.26 15.50 -13.20
N LYS A 41 24.81 16.14 -14.28
CA LYS A 41 25.37 17.39 -14.83
C LYS A 41 24.21 18.25 -15.36
N ASP A 42 24.48 19.52 -15.61
CA ASP A 42 23.57 20.52 -16.18
C ASP A 42 22.74 20.06 -17.40
N GLN A 43 23.30 19.12 -18.17
CA GLN A 43 22.71 18.58 -19.40
C GLN A 43 22.38 17.09 -19.33
N VAL A 44 22.63 16.43 -18.20
CA VAL A 44 22.52 14.98 -18.04
C VAL A 44 21.72 14.63 -16.81
N ILE A 45 20.54 14.05 -17.02
CA ILE A 45 19.63 13.61 -15.95
C ILE A 45 19.36 12.12 -16.09
N GLN A 46 19.54 11.40 -14.99
CA GLN A 46 19.14 10.00 -14.88
C GLN A 46 17.70 9.89 -14.37
N LEU A 47 16.97 8.96 -14.96
CA LEU A 47 15.62 8.60 -14.55
C LEU A 47 15.68 7.28 -13.79
N HIS A 48 15.25 7.27 -12.53
CA HIS A 48 15.08 6.07 -11.72
C HIS A 48 13.60 5.81 -11.50
N PHE A 49 13.18 4.55 -11.49
CA PHE A 49 11.80 4.16 -11.24
C PHE A 49 11.67 3.40 -9.94
N ASN A 50 10.73 3.80 -9.08
CA ASN A 50 10.67 3.36 -7.69
C ASN A 50 10.26 1.88 -7.51
N LYS A 51 9.90 1.15 -8.58
CA LYS A 51 9.40 -0.23 -8.51
C LYS A 51 10.09 -1.18 -9.51
N PRO A 52 11.37 -1.55 -9.30
CA PRO A 52 12.00 -2.65 -10.04
C PRO A 52 11.48 -4.03 -9.57
N PRO A 53 11.69 -5.10 -10.36
CA PRO A 53 12.25 -5.09 -11.72
C PRO A 53 11.21 -4.64 -12.76
N PHE A 54 11.68 -4.04 -13.85
CA PHE A 54 10.88 -3.69 -15.03
C PHE A 54 11.76 -3.74 -16.28
N ARG A 55 11.14 -3.85 -17.45
CA ARG A 55 11.80 -3.83 -18.75
C ARG A 55 11.27 -2.68 -19.59
N VAL A 56 12.15 -1.91 -20.22
CA VAL A 56 11.74 -0.85 -21.15
C VAL A 56 11.35 -1.50 -22.49
N ILE A 57 10.07 -1.39 -22.87
CA ILE A 57 9.59 -1.92 -24.17
C ILE A 57 9.84 -0.90 -25.27
N GLN A 58 9.34 0.32 -25.06
CA GLN A 58 9.30 1.36 -26.08
C GLN A 58 9.44 2.73 -25.42
N HIS A 59 10.06 3.66 -26.12
CA HIS A 59 10.05 5.06 -25.73
C HIS A 59 9.74 5.93 -26.93
N TYR A 60 9.14 7.09 -26.66
CA TYR A 60 8.89 8.13 -27.64
C TYR A 60 9.38 9.45 -27.06
N LEU A 61 10.27 10.11 -27.80
CA LEU A 61 10.79 11.42 -27.43
C LEU A 61 10.32 12.45 -28.46
N SER A 62 9.53 13.42 -28.00
CA SER A 62 9.20 14.64 -28.74
C SER A 62 10.11 15.80 -28.31
N ALA A 63 9.87 17.01 -28.84
CA ALA A 63 10.58 18.21 -28.40
C ALA A 63 10.36 18.56 -26.92
N HIS A 64 9.24 18.14 -26.33
CA HIS A 64 8.82 18.54 -24.97
C HIS A 64 8.45 17.37 -24.05
N THR A 65 8.33 16.15 -24.58
CA THR A 65 7.78 15.03 -23.82
C THR A 65 8.55 13.76 -24.11
N LEU A 66 8.91 13.06 -23.04
CA LEU A 66 9.44 11.70 -23.07
C LEU A 66 8.40 10.76 -22.49
N SER A 67 7.87 9.86 -23.33
CA SER A 67 6.99 8.79 -22.92
C SER A 67 7.74 7.47 -22.95
N ILE A 68 7.67 6.70 -21.87
CA ILE A 68 8.36 5.42 -21.74
C ILE A 68 7.32 4.38 -21.35
N CYS A 69 7.23 3.31 -22.14
CA CYS A 69 6.42 2.13 -21.85
C CYS A 69 7.29 1.08 -21.17
N LEU A 70 6.86 0.67 -19.97
CA LEU A 70 7.55 -0.29 -19.13
C LEU A 70 6.70 -1.55 -19.01
N GLU A 71 7.35 -2.71 -19.06
CA GLU A 71 6.80 -4.03 -18.73
C GLU A 71 7.26 -4.42 -17.33
N GLN A 72 6.40 -5.06 -16.56
CA GLN A 72 6.75 -5.63 -15.27
C GLN A 72 6.12 -7.01 -15.16
N ASP A 73 6.97 -8.00 -14.89
CA ASP A 73 6.51 -9.33 -14.53
C ASP A 73 6.01 -9.33 -13.09
N HIS A 74 4.82 -9.90 -12.89
CA HIS A 74 4.23 -10.05 -11.57
C HIS A 74 4.03 -11.53 -11.25
N TRP A 75 4.91 -12.07 -10.41
CA TRP A 75 4.71 -13.40 -9.85
C TRP A 75 3.74 -13.34 -8.68
N ALA A 76 2.93 -14.40 -8.52
CA ALA A 76 2.01 -14.52 -7.40
C ALA A 76 2.78 -14.40 -6.08
N SER A 77 2.35 -13.45 -5.25
CA SER A 77 2.99 -13.09 -4.00
C SER A 77 1.99 -13.18 -2.85
N THR A 78 2.50 -13.32 -1.61
CA THR A 78 1.64 -13.28 -0.43
C THR A 78 0.99 -11.90 -0.31
N GLY A 79 -0.32 -11.87 -0.21
CA GLY A 79 -1.11 -10.62 -0.18
C GLY A 79 -1.90 -10.35 -1.47
N ASP A 80 -1.55 -11.01 -2.57
CA ASP A 80 -2.32 -10.91 -3.83
C ASP A 80 -3.71 -11.53 -3.65
N LYS A 81 -4.67 -11.18 -4.50
CA LYS A 81 -6.03 -11.71 -4.38
C LYS A 81 -6.38 -12.64 -5.53
N LEU A 82 -6.98 -13.78 -5.17
CA LEU A 82 -7.58 -14.72 -6.09
C LEU A 82 -9.11 -14.76 -5.89
N CYS A 83 -9.83 -15.15 -6.94
CA CYS A 83 -11.27 -15.36 -6.90
C CYS A 83 -11.65 -16.61 -7.69
N SER A 84 -12.62 -17.38 -7.20
CA SER A 84 -13.30 -18.39 -8.02
C SER A 84 -14.41 -17.77 -8.87
N PHE A 85 -14.92 -18.50 -9.86
CA PHE A 85 -16.10 -18.09 -10.64
C PHE A 85 -17.36 -17.86 -9.80
N HIS A 86 -17.42 -18.49 -8.61
CA HIS A 86 -18.55 -18.41 -7.70
C HIS A 86 -18.44 -17.25 -6.68
N GLY A 87 -17.51 -16.32 -6.90
CA GLY A 87 -17.36 -15.13 -6.06
C GLY A 87 -16.59 -15.36 -4.76
N GLN A 88 -15.97 -16.54 -4.58
CA GLN A 88 -15.15 -16.81 -3.41
C GLN A 88 -13.79 -16.14 -3.56
N LYS A 89 -13.67 -14.97 -2.94
CA LYS A 89 -12.46 -14.15 -2.93
C LYS A 89 -11.60 -14.46 -1.72
N GLY A 90 -10.29 -14.54 -1.92
CA GLY A 90 -9.30 -14.77 -0.87
C GLY A 90 -8.01 -14.02 -1.14
N VAL A 91 -7.30 -13.68 -0.07
CA VAL A 91 -5.93 -13.18 -0.13
C VAL A 91 -5.00 -14.41 -0.10
N LEU A 92 -4.09 -14.49 -1.05
CA LEU A 92 -3.11 -15.55 -1.18
C LEU A 92 -2.10 -15.46 -0.05
N ARG A 93 -1.79 -16.61 0.56
CA ARG A 93 -0.64 -16.80 1.42
C ARG A 93 0.20 -17.94 0.86
N LEU A 94 1.42 -17.63 0.45
CA LEU A 94 2.33 -18.65 -0.04
C LEU A 94 2.79 -19.52 1.12
N MET A 95 2.75 -20.83 0.92
CA MET A 95 3.23 -21.82 1.88
C MET A 95 4.38 -22.58 1.26
N LYS A 96 5.45 -22.80 2.03
CA LYS A 96 6.65 -23.51 1.55
C LYS A 96 6.34 -24.96 1.20
N THR A 97 5.44 -25.58 1.96
CA THR A 97 5.04 -26.98 1.83
C THR A 97 3.52 -27.09 1.98
N LEU A 98 2.91 -27.95 1.17
CA LEU A 98 1.49 -28.27 1.21
C LEU A 98 1.33 -29.73 1.67
N PRO A 99 0.18 -30.08 2.27
CA PRO A 99 -0.09 -31.47 2.64
C PRO A 99 -0.10 -32.37 1.41
N LEU A 100 0.29 -33.63 1.57
CA LEU A 100 0.16 -34.63 0.52
C LEU A 100 -1.11 -35.45 0.73
N LEU A 101 -1.87 -35.63 -0.34
CA LEU A 101 -3.13 -36.38 -0.39
C LEU A 101 -2.93 -37.69 -1.14
N ASP A 102 -3.64 -38.74 -0.74
CA ASP A 102 -3.74 -40.04 -1.44
C ASP A 102 -2.43 -40.53 -2.08
N GLU A 103 -2.42 -40.71 -3.40
CA GLU A 103 -1.31 -41.14 -4.27
C GLU A 103 -0.20 -40.08 -4.40
N ARG A 104 0.10 -39.34 -3.32
CA ARG A 104 1.05 -38.22 -3.27
C ARG A 104 0.65 -37.02 -4.13
N ILE A 105 -0.64 -36.78 -4.26
CA ILE A 105 -1.17 -35.56 -4.87
C ILE A 105 -0.89 -34.39 -3.94
N GLN A 106 -0.11 -33.42 -4.41
CA GLN A 106 0.07 -32.15 -3.73
C GLN A 106 -0.91 -31.13 -4.34
N PRO A 107 -1.82 -30.54 -3.55
CA PRO A 107 -2.73 -29.51 -4.07
C PRO A 107 -1.95 -28.23 -4.40
N ASP A 108 -2.45 -27.42 -5.33
CA ASP A 108 -1.89 -26.11 -5.64
C ASP A 108 -2.41 -25.02 -4.69
N LEU A 109 -3.68 -25.14 -4.28
CA LEU A 109 -4.38 -24.18 -3.44
C LEU A 109 -5.14 -24.90 -2.33
N LEU A 110 -4.94 -24.44 -1.09
CA LEU A 110 -5.69 -24.90 0.06
C LEU A 110 -6.73 -23.85 0.45
N VAL A 111 -8.00 -24.21 0.34
CA VAL A 111 -9.12 -23.33 0.68
C VAL A 111 -9.69 -23.75 2.03
N ASN A 112 -9.87 -22.79 2.93
CA ASN A 112 -10.49 -23.03 4.22
C ASN A 112 -11.95 -23.51 4.02
N PRO A 113 -12.37 -24.69 4.53
CA PRO A 113 -13.73 -25.18 4.35
C PRO A 113 -14.81 -24.24 4.89
N TYR A 114 -14.49 -23.38 5.87
CA TYR A 114 -15.41 -22.35 6.36
C TYR A 114 -15.81 -21.34 5.26
N SER A 115 -15.08 -21.26 4.14
CA SER A 115 -15.50 -20.42 3.01
C SER A 115 -16.83 -20.84 2.40
N LEU A 116 -17.18 -22.12 2.49
CA LEU A 116 -18.35 -22.70 1.84
C LEU A 116 -19.67 -22.37 2.55
N PHE A 117 -19.62 -21.80 3.76
CA PHE A 117 -20.80 -21.30 4.48
C PHE A 117 -21.50 -20.13 3.77
N ARG A 118 -20.88 -19.54 2.74
CA ARG A 118 -21.45 -18.45 1.93
C ARG A 118 -22.51 -18.91 0.93
N MET A 119 -23.00 -20.14 1.06
CA MET A 119 -24.00 -20.73 0.16
C MET A 119 -23.54 -20.68 -1.31
N THR A 120 -22.28 -21.05 -1.55
CA THR A 120 -21.68 -21.16 -2.90
C THR A 120 -21.47 -22.63 -3.31
N PRO A 121 -22.51 -23.48 -3.33
CA PRO A 121 -22.37 -24.91 -3.65
C PRO A 121 -21.88 -25.12 -5.09
N GLY A 122 -22.08 -24.13 -5.97
CA GLY A 122 -21.60 -24.16 -7.34
C GLY A 122 -20.10 -24.46 -7.45
N GLN A 123 -19.28 -23.97 -6.50
CA GLN A 123 -17.84 -24.25 -6.52
C GLN A 123 -17.52 -25.72 -6.24
N ILE A 124 -18.28 -26.35 -5.34
CA ILE A 124 -18.15 -27.79 -5.07
C ILE A 124 -18.67 -28.58 -6.28
N LEU A 125 -19.82 -28.17 -6.83
CA LEU A 125 -20.41 -28.81 -7.99
C LEU A 125 -19.50 -28.74 -9.21
N GLU A 126 -18.83 -27.61 -9.45
CA GLU A 126 -17.78 -27.45 -10.46
C GLU A 126 -16.65 -28.47 -10.22
N GLY A 127 -16.16 -28.53 -8.98
CA GLY A 127 -15.12 -29.50 -8.59
C GLY A 127 -15.53 -30.96 -8.82
N VAL A 128 -16.76 -31.34 -8.47
CA VAL A 128 -17.24 -32.73 -8.66
C VAL A 128 -17.50 -33.04 -10.13
N THR A 129 -18.16 -32.14 -10.87
CA THR A 129 -18.62 -32.41 -12.24
C THR A 129 -17.54 -32.25 -13.30
N ARG A 130 -16.61 -31.32 -13.11
CA ARG A 130 -15.55 -30.99 -14.08
C ARG A 130 -14.15 -31.22 -13.53
N GLY A 131 -14.01 -31.18 -12.21
CA GLY A 131 -12.73 -31.18 -11.52
C GLY A 131 -12.26 -32.53 -11.00
N GLU A 132 -12.96 -33.62 -11.33
CA GLU A 132 -12.68 -34.97 -10.81
C GLU A 132 -12.66 -35.03 -9.27
N GLY A 133 -13.51 -34.20 -8.64
CA GLY A 133 -13.51 -34.00 -7.21
C GLY A 133 -13.87 -35.25 -6.41
N ARG A 134 -13.03 -35.56 -5.41
CA ARG A 134 -13.22 -36.73 -4.53
C ARG A 134 -12.69 -36.46 -3.13
N ASP A 135 -13.17 -37.25 -2.18
CA ASP A 135 -12.66 -37.25 -0.82
C ASP A 135 -11.30 -37.95 -0.76
N ALA A 136 -10.35 -37.33 -0.07
CA ALA A 136 -9.04 -37.93 0.22
C ALA A 136 -9.21 -39.07 1.22
N GLN A 137 -8.66 -40.22 0.87
CA GLN A 137 -8.56 -41.40 1.73
C GLN A 137 -7.42 -41.26 2.73
N THR A 138 -6.33 -40.59 2.35
CA THR A 138 -5.17 -40.36 3.22
C THR A 138 -4.70 -38.92 3.11
N VAL A 139 -4.55 -38.25 4.26
CA VAL A 139 -3.98 -36.91 4.35
C VAL A 139 -2.67 -36.99 5.14
N ARG A 140 -1.59 -36.49 4.55
CA ARG A 140 -0.28 -36.38 5.18
C ARG A 140 0.04 -34.91 5.45
N ASN A 141 0.58 -34.63 6.63
CA ASN A 141 1.04 -33.29 6.98
C ASN A 141 2.34 -32.94 6.21
N THR A 142 2.87 -31.74 6.47
CA THR A 142 4.11 -31.24 5.86
C THR A 142 5.34 -32.09 6.20
N ASP A 143 5.28 -32.86 7.28
CA ASP A 143 6.35 -33.76 7.73
C ASP A 143 6.20 -35.19 7.16
N GLY A 144 5.18 -35.42 6.32
CA GLY A 144 4.89 -36.71 5.69
C GLY A 144 4.15 -37.71 6.58
N GLN A 145 3.79 -37.33 7.80
CA GLN A 145 3.03 -38.15 8.74
C GLN A 145 1.56 -38.17 8.38
N ILE A 146 0.92 -39.34 8.47
CA ILE A 146 -0.51 -39.48 8.26
C ILE A 146 -1.24 -38.81 9.41
N VAL A 147 -2.18 -37.93 9.09
CA VAL A 147 -3.03 -37.26 10.08
C VAL A 147 -4.27 -38.13 10.28
N PRO A 148 -4.44 -38.78 11.45
CA PRO A 148 -5.64 -39.59 11.72
C PRO A 148 -6.89 -38.70 11.70
N ASP A 149 -7.99 -39.24 11.19
CA ASP A 149 -9.32 -38.60 11.10
C ASP A 149 -9.41 -37.30 10.28
N ALA A 150 -8.34 -36.93 9.56
CA ALA A 150 -8.37 -35.79 8.66
C ALA A 150 -9.24 -36.07 7.43
N LYS A 151 -10.26 -35.23 7.23
CA LYS A 151 -11.11 -35.24 6.03
C LYS A 151 -10.71 -34.08 5.13
N ALA A 152 -10.37 -34.40 3.89
CA ALA A 152 -10.11 -33.39 2.86
C ALA A 152 -10.87 -33.77 1.60
N PHE A 153 -11.49 -32.77 0.97
CA PHE A 153 -12.02 -32.89 -0.38
C PHE A 153 -11.10 -32.13 -1.31
N TYR A 154 -10.71 -32.73 -2.43
CA TYR A 154 -9.90 -32.06 -3.44
C TYR A 154 -10.50 -32.24 -4.83
N ALA A 155 -10.37 -31.20 -5.64
CA ALA A 155 -10.87 -31.14 -7.00
C ALA A 155 -10.11 -30.09 -7.79
N LYS A 156 -10.01 -30.26 -9.11
CA LYS A 156 -9.52 -29.21 -10.01
C LYS A 156 -10.62 -28.13 -10.11
N THR A 157 -10.30 -26.90 -9.74
CA THR A 157 -11.25 -25.77 -9.78
C THR A 157 -10.57 -24.54 -10.36
N PHE A 158 -11.34 -23.67 -11.02
CA PHE A 158 -10.78 -22.47 -11.61
C PHE A 158 -10.71 -21.32 -10.60
N TYR A 159 -9.50 -20.79 -10.45
CA TYR A 159 -9.22 -19.53 -9.76
C TYR A 159 -8.51 -18.58 -10.71
N PHE A 160 -8.87 -17.31 -10.63
CA PHE A 160 -8.21 -16.25 -11.40
C PHE A 160 -7.68 -15.16 -10.47
N PRO A 161 -6.54 -14.53 -10.83
CA PRO A 161 -6.06 -13.36 -10.13
C PRO A 161 -7.03 -12.21 -10.32
N ILE A 162 -7.29 -11.49 -9.23
CA ILE A 162 -7.93 -10.18 -9.28
C ILE A 162 -6.81 -9.16 -9.48
N ALA A 163 -7.07 -8.07 -10.21
CA ALA A 163 -6.19 -6.91 -10.32
C ALA A 163 -6.04 -6.18 -8.96
N TYR A 164 -5.38 -6.86 -8.02
CA TYR A 164 -5.05 -6.43 -6.68
C TYR A 164 -3.72 -7.08 -6.32
N TRP A 165 -2.65 -6.32 -6.47
CA TRP A 165 -1.29 -6.76 -6.24
C TRP A 165 -0.78 -6.18 -4.92
N SER A 166 -0.34 -7.04 -4.02
CA SER A 166 0.09 -6.65 -2.67
C SER A 166 1.22 -5.61 -2.69
N SER A 167 2.15 -5.77 -3.64
CA SER A 167 3.27 -4.87 -3.92
C SER A 167 2.82 -3.44 -4.21
N GLU A 168 1.64 -3.26 -4.81
CA GLU A 168 1.07 -1.95 -5.08
C GLU A 168 0.32 -1.38 -3.89
N HIS A 169 -0.02 -2.19 -2.89
CA HIS A 169 -0.83 -1.80 -1.74
C HIS A 169 -0.01 -1.46 -0.49
N PHE A 170 1.25 -1.89 -0.42
CA PHE A 170 2.16 -1.51 0.65
C PHE A 170 2.54 -0.02 0.56
N TYR A 171 2.40 0.70 1.67
CA TYR A 171 2.77 2.12 1.75
C TYR A 171 3.02 2.52 3.20
N ALA A 172 4.26 2.93 3.48
CA ALA A 172 4.72 3.30 4.82
C ALA A 172 5.73 4.47 4.73
N PRO A 173 5.24 5.71 4.53
CA PRO A 173 6.12 6.87 4.47
C PRO A 173 6.65 7.22 5.86
N SER A 174 7.94 7.50 5.96
CA SER A 174 8.55 8.12 7.16
C SER A 174 8.32 9.63 7.18
N GLU A 175 8.40 10.26 6.00
CA GLU A 175 8.16 11.68 5.78
C GLU A 175 7.04 11.86 4.76
N CYS A 176 6.18 12.84 5.00
CA CYS A 176 5.04 13.11 4.14
C CYS A 176 5.15 14.51 3.52
N THR A 177 4.62 14.65 2.31
CA THR A 177 4.42 15.98 1.73
C THR A 177 3.34 16.70 2.54
N MET A 178 3.63 17.91 3.00
CA MET A 178 2.72 18.69 3.83
C MET A 178 1.95 19.71 2.99
N ASP A 179 0.70 19.94 3.36
CA ASP A 179 -0.12 21.01 2.80
C ASP A 179 0.41 22.37 3.23
N LYS A 180 0.49 23.33 2.30
CA LYS A 180 1.07 24.66 2.57
C LYS A 180 0.24 25.51 3.52
N ILE A 181 -1.06 25.28 3.59
CA ILE A 181 -1.98 26.09 4.41
C ILE A 181 -2.16 25.42 5.76
N LEU A 182 -2.53 24.13 5.75
CA LEU A 182 -2.86 23.39 6.96
C LEU A 182 -1.62 22.88 7.69
N HIS A 183 -0.46 22.78 7.04
CA HIS A 183 0.71 22.09 7.58
C HIS A 183 0.40 20.66 8.03
N GLN A 184 -0.55 19.99 7.35
CA GLN A 184 -0.88 18.58 7.58
C GLN A 184 -0.44 17.75 6.38
N ALA A 185 -0.14 16.47 6.60
CA ALA A 185 0.21 15.57 5.51
C ALA A 185 -0.90 15.53 4.45
N VAL A 186 -0.52 15.69 3.17
CA VAL A 186 -1.47 15.61 2.06
C VAL A 186 -2.07 14.21 1.95
N LYS A 187 -3.19 14.07 1.26
CA LYS A 187 -3.81 12.75 1.02
C LYS A 187 -3.25 12.07 -0.21
N GLY A 188 -3.19 10.76 -0.14
CA GLY A 188 -2.90 9.89 -1.28
C GLY A 188 -1.44 9.48 -1.35
N ARG A 189 -1.24 8.18 -1.54
CA ARG A 189 0.08 7.54 -1.68
C ARG A 189 0.85 8.12 -2.85
N SER A 190 0.12 8.49 -3.90
CA SER A 190 0.69 9.08 -5.08
C SER A 190 1.42 10.39 -4.80
N ARG A 191 0.93 11.16 -3.84
CA ARG A 191 1.48 12.48 -3.48
C ARG A 191 2.48 12.40 -2.33
N GLY A 192 2.96 11.21 -1.96
CA GLY A 192 3.75 11.03 -0.74
C GLY A 192 2.97 11.48 0.51
N GLY A 193 1.65 11.28 0.50
CA GLY A 193 0.75 11.75 1.54
C GLY A 193 0.68 10.84 2.77
N GLY A 194 0.15 11.36 3.87
CA GLY A 194 -0.04 10.60 5.11
C GLY A 194 -1.32 9.76 5.13
N MET A 195 -1.42 8.85 6.10
CA MET A 195 -2.67 8.15 6.41
C MET A 195 -3.59 9.05 7.23
N ARG A 196 -4.90 8.99 6.95
CA ARG A 196 -5.87 9.79 7.70
C ARG A 196 -6.19 9.12 9.03
N LEU A 197 -5.93 9.81 10.13
CA LEU A 197 -6.54 9.52 11.42
C LEU A 197 -7.89 10.24 11.51
N GLY A 198 -9.00 9.52 11.50
CA GLY A 198 -10.33 10.07 11.56
C GLY A 198 -10.90 10.13 12.98
N ASN A 199 -12.14 10.61 13.08
CA ASN A 199 -12.83 10.72 14.37
C ASN A 199 -13.06 9.35 15.03
N MET A 200 -13.27 8.29 14.25
CA MET A 200 -13.49 6.94 14.79
C MET A 200 -12.22 6.40 15.45
N GLU A 201 -11.07 6.56 14.78
CA GLU A 201 -9.77 6.18 15.32
C GLU A 201 -9.40 7.04 16.52
N LEU A 202 -9.74 8.34 16.47
CA LEU A 202 -9.45 9.28 17.54
C LEU A 202 -10.29 9.01 18.81
N PHE A 203 -11.61 8.95 18.68
CA PHE A 203 -12.50 8.86 19.84
C PHE A 203 -12.61 7.43 20.36
N ASN A 204 -12.77 6.44 19.48
CA ASN A 204 -12.94 5.05 19.92
C ASN A 204 -11.60 4.34 20.07
N GLY A 205 -10.65 4.62 19.17
CA GLY A 205 -9.33 3.99 19.19
C GLY A 205 -8.43 4.57 20.28
N LEU A 206 -8.14 5.87 20.24
CA LEU A 206 -7.18 6.48 21.17
C LEU A 206 -7.83 6.89 22.49
N ARG A 207 -8.84 7.76 22.44
CA ARG A 207 -9.47 8.33 23.64
C ARG A 207 -10.20 7.26 24.45
N GLY A 208 -10.93 6.36 23.79
CA GLY A 208 -11.68 5.28 24.44
C GLY A 208 -10.79 4.33 25.25
N ASN A 209 -9.54 4.14 24.80
CA ASN A 209 -8.55 3.32 25.48
C ASN A 209 -7.63 4.11 26.44
N GLY A 210 -7.86 5.42 26.61
CA GLY A 210 -7.05 6.27 27.48
C GLY A 210 -5.61 6.52 26.99
N LEU A 211 -5.35 6.39 25.69
CA LEU A 211 -4.01 6.55 25.10
C LEU A 211 -3.65 8.03 24.88
N ALA A 212 -3.55 8.80 25.97
CA ALA A 212 -3.35 10.25 25.93
C ALA A 212 -2.03 10.66 25.26
N ALA A 213 -0.93 9.95 25.54
CA ALA A 213 0.37 10.24 24.92
C ALA A 213 0.35 10.04 23.40
N CYS A 214 -0.21 8.92 22.93
CA CYS A 214 -0.36 8.66 21.49
C CYS A 214 -1.30 9.68 20.82
N PHE A 215 -2.34 10.12 21.54
CA PHE A 215 -3.22 11.18 21.06
C PHE A 215 -2.47 12.49 20.82
N GLU A 216 -1.64 12.91 21.79
CA GLU A 216 -0.81 14.11 21.67
C GLU A 216 0.19 13.98 20.51
N GLU A 217 0.92 12.87 20.45
CA GLU A 217 1.90 12.57 19.39
C GLU A 217 1.26 12.60 18.00
N LYS A 218 0.08 11.99 17.81
CA LYS A 218 -0.57 11.92 16.49
C LYS A 218 -1.26 13.22 16.09
N PHE A 219 -1.84 13.96 17.03
CA PHE A 219 -2.58 15.18 16.72
C PHE A 219 -1.68 16.41 16.63
N PHE A 220 -0.61 16.46 17.43
CA PHE A 220 0.33 17.57 17.42
C PHE A 220 1.55 17.23 16.58
N GLU A 221 2.42 16.33 17.06
CA GLU A 221 3.75 16.14 16.48
C GLU A 221 3.73 15.66 15.03
N HIS A 222 2.87 14.68 14.73
CA HIS A 222 2.68 14.16 13.36
C HIS A 222 1.62 14.92 12.55
N GLY A 223 0.87 15.81 13.20
CA GLY A 223 -0.20 16.58 12.58
C GLY A 223 0.34 17.88 12.01
N ASP A 224 0.05 18.98 12.70
CA ASP A 224 0.30 20.35 12.26
C ASP A 224 0.88 21.22 13.39
N ARG A 225 1.80 20.66 14.19
CA ARG A 225 2.48 21.40 15.26
C ARG A 225 3.23 22.61 14.71
N ILE A 226 2.91 23.79 15.25
CA ILE A 226 3.66 25.03 15.03
C ILE A 226 4.14 25.58 16.37
N PRO A 227 5.44 25.93 16.49
CA PRO A 227 5.96 26.60 17.68
C PRO A 227 5.37 28.01 17.79
N ASN A 228 4.98 28.40 19.00
CA ASN A 228 4.49 29.77 19.24
C ASN A 228 5.65 30.77 19.22
N GLU A 229 5.47 31.88 18.51
CA GLU A 229 6.46 32.97 18.40
C GLU A 229 6.85 33.57 19.75
N HIS A 230 5.93 33.62 20.72
CA HIS A 230 6.17 34.26 22.03
C HIS A 230 6.74 33.30 23.07
N ASN A 231 6.51 32.00 22.91
CA ASN A 231 7.09 30.99 23.79
C ASN A 231 7.25 29.65 23.04
N PRO A 232 8.47 29.29 22.61
CA PRO A 232 8.70 28.08 21.84
C PRO A 232 8.46 26.78 22.63
N THR A 233 8.33 26.85 23.97
CA THR A 233 7.94 25.68 24.79
C THR A 233 6.45 25.33 24.68
N ILE A 234 5.63 26.25 24.16
CA ILE A 234 4.20 26.03 23.93
C ILE A 234 3.98 25.96 22.42
N SER A 235 3.57 24.81 21.92
CA SER A 235 3.16 24.64 20.52
C SER A 235 1.66 24.47 20.40
N LEU A 236 1.09 25.08 19.36
CA LEU A 236 -0.32 24.92 19.01
C LEU A 236 -0.45 24.29 17.62
N PRO A 237 -1.52 23.52 17.37
CA PRO A 237 -1.82 23.01 16.03
C PRO A 237 -2.19 24.18 15.10
N LYS A 238 -1.68 24.18 13.86
CA LYS A 238 -2.02 25.20 12.85
C LYS A 238 -3.52 25.29 12.61
N SER A 239 -4.20 24.15 12.56
CA SER A 239 -5.66 24.07 12.44
C SER A 239 -6.40 24.91 13.48
N VAL A 240 -5.90 24.95 14.73
CA VAL A 240 -6.51 25.77 15.79
C VAL A 240 -6.30 27.26 15.55
N GLU A 241 -5.15 27.65 15.02
CA GLU A 241 -4.87 29.04 14.64
C GLU A 241 -5.76 29.49 13.48
N LEU A 242 -5.88 28.68 12.43
CA LEU A 242 -6.76 28.97 11.29
C LEU A 242 -8.22 29.14 11.73
N VAL A 243 -8.72 28.26 12.62
CA VAL A 243 -10.07 28.40 13.17
C VAL A 243 -10.24 29.70 13.97
N LYS A 244 -9.19 30.16 14.68
CA LYS A 244 -9.24 31.46 15.37
C LYS A 244 -9.28 32.63 14.38
N GLU A 245 -8.53 32.56 13.29
CA GLU A 245 -8.56 33.58 12.22
C GLU A 245 -9.92 33.62 11.53
N ASP A 246 -10.48 32.47 11.16
CA ASP A 246 -11.82 32.35 10.59
C ASP A 246 -12.88 32.90 11.55
N ALA A 247 -12.78 32.58 12.85
CA ALA A 247 -13.73 33.07 13.85
C ALA A 247 -13.70 34.61 14.00
N ARG A 248 -12.53 35.25 13.84
CA ARG A 248 -12.42 36.72 13.80
C ARG A 248 -13.20 37.30 12.63
N PHE A 249 -13.12 36.68 11.45
CA PHE A 249 -13.87 37.10 10.27
C PHE A 249 -15.38 37.09 10.52
N PHE A 250 -15.90 36.04 11.18
CA PHE A 250 -17.32 35.92 11.52
C PHE A 250 -17.76 36.70 12.77
N LYS A 251 -16.87 37.49 13.39
CA LYS A 251 -17.12 38.18 14.67
C LYS A 251 -17.55 37.23 15.80
N CYS A 252 -17.13 35.97 15.72
CA CYS A 252 -17.36 34.98 16.76
C CYS A 252 -16.14 34.97 17.70
N HIS A 253 -16.35 35.29 18.98
CA HIS A 253 -15.28 35.23 19.98
C HIS A 253 -15.20 33.82 20.58
N LEU A 254 -14.39 32.96 19.96
CA LEU A 254 -14.02 31.67 20.57
C LEU A 254 -13.06 31.92 21.73
N LYS A 255 -13.50 31.63 22.95
CA LYS A 255 -12.62 31.57 24.13
C LYS A 255 -12.22 30.12 24.38
N TYR A 256 -10.91 29.88 24.53
CA TYR A 256 -10.42 28.58 24.99
C TYR A 256 -10.79 28.43 26.46
N GLN A 257 -11.77 27.56 26.74
CA GLN A 257 -12.08 27.17 28.11
C GLN A 257 -11.31 25.86 28.37
N ALA A 258 -10.12 25.98 28.94
CA ALA A 258 -9.48 24.83 29.55
C ALA A 258 -10.38 24.39 30.70
N ASN A 259 -11.12 23.30 30.53
CA ASN A 259 -11.68 22.62 31.70
C ASN A 259 -10.47 22.28 32.56
N SER A 260 -10.45 22.80 33.79
CA SER A 260 -9.44 22.45 34.79
C SER A 260 -9.31 20.94 34.78
N SER A 261 -8.15 20.47 34.35
CA SER A 261 -7.81 19.05 34.29
C SER A 261 -8.24 18.39 35.59
N VAL A 262 -8.86 17.21 35.47
CA VAL A 262 -9.06 16.27 36.57
C VAL A 262 -7.79 16.30 37.41
N ILE A 263 -7.89 16.87 38.62
CA ILE A 263 -6.82 16.84 39.60
C ILE A 263 -6.56 15.35 39.82
N MET A 264 -5.44 14.85 39.31
CA MET A 264 -4.90 13.57 39.73
C MET A 264 -4.70 13.69 41.24
N ARG A 265 -5.65 13.15 42.02
CA ARG A 265 -5.48 12.99 43.46
C ARG A 265 -4.23 12.11 43.62
N LYS A 266 -3.20 12.71 44.24
CA LYS A 266 -2.02 11.99 44.74
C LYS A 266 -2.44 10.86 45.67
#